data_AF-G0V8P4-F1
#
_entry.id   AF-G0V8P4-F1
#
_cell.length_a   1.000
_cell.length_b   1.000
_cell.length_c   1.000
_cell.angle_alpha   90.00
_cell.angle_beta   90.00
_cell.angle_gamma   90.00
#
_symmetry.space_group_name_H-M   'P 1'
#
loop_
_entity.id
_entity.type
_entity.pdbx_description
1 polymer ?
#
loop_
_entity_poly.entity_id
_entity_poly.type
_entity_poly.pdbx_seq_one_letter_code
_entity_poly.pdbx_strand_id
1 'polypeptide(L)'
;MFSLNFHKPGNYFFILPWVAFIPWYGMLIAMLICYAAQGHPLYWFMSEKASPVYISDIGATNLRPLFISCVAWEGLGYALTVFAEYYQRSGGDIPMFRRKSQGASRKFLMPPWYRKDERNLIFAACILGALGEIALLMCTIFSTAHYHHVHLAMVAVFVVLMFFSVVCLSTEYFLMGRHYALLHPLADHTRDLPEKPEDIPWYKWEGYVWNKFFISGLAKAIWLVFAVVWAICFGAISDDSTSACFEWLLAFWFGLLFIIISVDFYMGSRYKDSRYFNRIESFAGYYKYDQMLGAVDVSIQMTGDDDQSFDKAVTNSASSV
;
A
#
# COMPACT_ATOMS: atom_id res chain seq x y z
N MET A 1 17.02 32.48 5.24
CA MET A 1 16.06 32.17 4.15
C MET A 1 16.25 30.69 3.82
N PHE A 2 15.48 29.78 4.42
CA PHE A 2 15.54 28.36 4.10
C PHE A 2 14.95 28.17 2.70
N SER A 3 15.82 28.06 1.69
CA SER A 3 15.38 27.60 0.37
C SER A 3 15.01 26.12 0.52
N LEU A 4 13.71 25.84 0.69
CA LEU A 4 13.15 24.51 0.52
C LEU A 4 13.29 24.17 -0.97
N ASN A 5 14.45 23.65 -1.36
CA ASN A 5 14.64 23.03 -2.67
C ASN A 5 13.79 21.75 -2.72
N PHE A 6 12.53 21.91 -3.11
CA PHE A 6 11.66 20.77 -3.40
C PHE A 6 12.22 20.04 -4.62
N HIS A 7 12.82 18.88 -4.37
CA HIS A 7 13.39 18.05 -5.42
C HIS A 7 12.27 17.38 -6.20
N LYS A 8 12.39 17.40 -7.54
CA LYS A 8 11.37 16.87 -8.45
C LYS A 8 11.08 15.39 -8.17
N PRO A 9 9.80 14.96 -8.08
CA PRO A 9 9.45 13.57 -7.85
C PRO A 9 9.79 12.70 -9.07
N GLY A 10 10.10 11.43 -8.85
CA GLY A 10 10.38 10.48 -9.94
C GLY A 10 9.12 10.08 -10.73
N ASN A 11 7.96 10.09 -10.07
CA ASN A 11 6.65 9.81 -10.62
C ASN A 11 5.58 10.62 -9.86
N TYR A 12 4.37 10.73 -10.42
CA TYR A 12 3.26 11.47 -9.80
C TYR A 12 2.28 10.56 -9.03
N PHE A 13 2.61 9.28 -8.84
CA PHE A 13 1.72 8.34 -8.14
C PHE A 13 1.49 8.74 -6.67
N PHE A 14 2.41 9.48 -6.05
CA PHE A 14 2.23 10.01 -4.69
C PHE A 14 1.02 10.94 -4.53
N ILE A 15 0.45 11.47 -5.62
CA ILE A 15 -0.76 12.31 -5.60
C ILE A 15 -2.03 11.46 -5.45
N LEU A 16 -1.99 10.20 -5.87
CA LEU A 16 -3.16 9.30 -5.87
C LEU A 16 -3.79 9.16 -4.46
N PRO A 17 -3.03 8.92 -3.37
CA PRO A 17 -3.61 8.88 -2.04
C PRO A 17 -4.24 10.21 -1.60
N TRP A 18 -3.69 11.36 -2.02
CA TRP A 18 -4.25 12.69 -1.70
C TRP A 18 -5.61 12.91 -2.35
N VAL A 19 -5.72 12.54 -3.62
CA VAL A 19 -6.97 12.64 -4.38
C VAL A 19 -8.05 11.72 -3.79
N ALA A 20 -7.66 10.57 -3.24
CA ALA A 20 -8.56 9.66 -2.54
C ALA A 20 -9.05 10.23 -1.20
N PHE A 21 -8.15 10.73 -0.34
CA PHE A 21 -8.53 11.09 1.04
C PHE A 21 -9.12 12.50 1.20
N ILE A 22 -8.82 13.46 0.31
CA ILE A 22 -9.32 14.84 0.46
C ILE A 22 -10.86 14.90 0.51
N PRO A 23 -11.60 14.24 -0.41
CA PRO A 23 -13.07 14.20 -0.33
C PRO A 23 -13.60 13.52 0.93
N TRP A 24 -12.88 12.50 1.45
CA TRP A 24 -13.24 11.83 2.70
C TRP A 24 -13.20 12.79 3.89
N TYR A 25 -12.09 13.53 4.08
CA TYR A 25 -12.02 14.55 5.13
C TYR A 25 -13.02 15.69 4.91
N GLY A 26 -13.20 16.11 3.67
CA GLY A 26 -14.20 17.12 3.31
C GLY A 26 -15.61 16.72 3.74
N MET A 27 -15.99 15.46 3.48
CA MET A 27 -17.26 14.88 3.93
C MET A 27 -17.38 14.85 5.45
N LEU A 28 -16.37 14.34 6.17
CA LEU A 28 -16.40 14.27 7.64
C LEU A 28 -16.60 15.66 8.26
N ILE A 29 -15.85 16.66 7.79
CA ILE A 29 -15.98 18.04 8.26
C ILE A 29 -17.35 18.62 7.90
N ALA A 30 -17.84 18.38 6.67
CA ALA A 30 -19.16 18.86 6.23
C ALA A 30 -20.29 18.29 7.08
N MET A 31 -20.25 16.99 7.40
CA MET A 31 -21.24 16.34 8.26
C MET A 31 -21.24 16.94 9.67
N LEU A 32 -20.06 17.22 10.23
CA LEU A 32 -19.94 17.87 11.54
C LEU A 32 -20.48 19.31 11.53
N ILE A 33 -20.18 20.08 10.47
CA ILE A 33 -20.70 21.45 10.29
C ILE A 33 -22.22 21.44 10.15
N CYS A 34 -22.79 20.56 9.32
CA CYS A 34 -24.23 20.45 9.14
C CYS A 34 -24.94 20.08 10.45
N TYR A 35 -24.35 19.17 11.23
CA TYR A 35 -24.87 18.80 12.55
C TYR A 35 -24.87 19.98 13.53
N ALA A 36 -23.76 20.72 13.59
CA ALA A 36 -23.65 21.92 14.44
C ALA A 36 -24.62 23.04 13.99
N ALA A 37 -24.75 23.26 12.67
CA ALA A 37 -25.64 24.29 12.12
C ALA A 37 -27.13 24.03 12.39
N GLN A 38 -27.52 22.75 12.53
CA GLN A 38 -28.89 22.36 12.87
C GLN A 38 -29.18 22.44 14.38
N GLY A 39 -28.20 22.83 15.20
CA GLY A 39 -28.38 22.97 16.65
C GLY A 39 -28.41 21.64 17.41
N HIS A 40 -27.68 20.63 16.92
CA HIS A 40 -27.58 19.28 17.54
C HIS A 40 -28.94 18.56 17.64
N PRO A 41 -29.59 18.24 16.49
CA PRO A 41 -30.87 17.55 16.49
C PRO A 41 -30.73 16.11 17.02
N LEU A 42 -31.74 15.65 17.79
CA LEU A 42 -31.89 14.23 18.12
C LEU A 42 -32.66 13.56 16.97
N TYR A 43 -32.08 12.54 16.35
CA TYR A 43 -32.74 11.80 15.27
C TYR A 43 -33.78 10.81 15.81
N TRP A 44 -34.82 10.53 15.01
CA TRP A 44 -35.98 9.73 15.43
C TRP A 44 -35.68 8.24 15.69
N PHE A 45 -34.54 7.75 15.23
CA PHE A 45 -34.06 6.38 15.44
C PHE A 45 -33.00 6.28 16.56
N MET A 46 -32.65 7.40 17.20
CA MET A 46 -31.74 7.44 18.34
C MET A 46 -32.54 7.37 19.66
N SER A 47 -32.10 6.52 20.59
CA SER A 47 -32.70 6.41 21.92
C SER A 47 -32.22 7.51 22.88
N GLU A 48 -30.97 7.98 22.73
CA GLU A 48 -30.34 8.94 23.64
C GLU A 48 -29.56 10.02 22.89
N LYS A 49 -29.34 11.18 23.52
CA LYS A 49 -28.51 12.26 22.95
C LYS A 49 -27.03 11.95 23.18
N ALA A 50 -26.32 11.54 22.13
CA ALA A 50 -24.85 11.47 22.13
C ALA A 50 -24.22 12.80 21.66
N SER A 51 -23.16 13.25 22.33
CA SER A 51 -22.43 14.49 21.99
C SER A 51 -20.90 14.26 22.03
N PRO A 52 -20.24 13.96 20.91
CA PRO A 52 -20.73 14.04 19.52
C PRO A 52 -21.69 12.89 19.15
N VAL A 53 -22.49 13.09 18.11
CA VAL A 53 -23.33 12.04 17.52
C VAL A 53 -22.48 11.12 16.63
N TYR A 54 -22.89 9.86 16.48
CA TYR A 54 -22.25 8.92 15.56
C TYR A 54 -22.27 9.44 14.11
N ILE A 55 -21.19 9.19 13.37
CA ILE A 55 -21.06 9.55 11.96
C ILE A 55 -22.14 8.81 11.17
N SER A 56 -22.31 7.51 11.45
CA SER A 56 -23.32 6.65 10.83
C SER A 56 -24.73 7.23 10.93
N ASP A 57 -25.05 7.92 12.03
CA ASP A 57 -26.38 8.46 12.30
C ASP A 57 -26.63 9.78 11.54
N ILE A 58 -25.63 10.65 11.44
CA ILE A 58 -25.73 11.81 10.53
C ILE A 58 -25.84 11.31 9.07
N GLY A 59 -25.06 10.29 8.72
CA GLY A 59 -25.04 9.66 7.40
C GLY A 59 -26.35 8.93 7.05
N ALA A 60 -27.18 8.61 8.03
CA ALA A 60 -28.49 7.99 7.84
C ALA A 60 -29.60 8.98 7.45
N THR A 61 -29.32 10.29 7.49
CA THR A 61 -30.33 11.35 7.29
C THR A 61 -30.37 11.87 5.84
N ASN A 62 -30.72 13.14 5.63
CA ASN A 62 -30.72 13.79 4.31
C ASN A 62 -29.33 13.85 3.66
N LEU A 63 -28.26 13.65 4.43
CA LEU A 63 -26.87 13.62 3.95
C LEU A 63 -26.43 12.24 3.44
N ARG A 64 -27.30 11.24 3.40
CA ARG A 64 -26.98 9.89 2.94
C ARG A 64 -26.39 9.81 1.52
N PRO A 65 -26.87 10.56 0.51
CA PRO A 65 -26.25 10.54 -0.82
C PRO A 65 -24.81 11.09 -0.83
N LEU A 66 -24.52 12.07 0.03
CA LEU A 66 -23.16 12.59 0.21
C LEU A 66 -22.27 11.53 0.85
N PHE A 67 -22.77 10.86 1.92
CA PHE A 67 -22.04 9.82 2.61
C PHE A 67 -21.68 8.65 1.68
N ILE A 68 -22.68 8.11 0.96
CA ILE A 68 -22.46 6.98 0.02
C ILE A 68 -21.47 7.35 -1.08
N SER A 69 -21.58 8.54 -1.68
CA SER A 69 -20.72 8.92 -2.81
C SER A 69 -19.27 9.15 -2.40
N CYS A 70 -19.05 9.79 -1.24
CA CYS A 70 -17.71 10.02 -0.71
C CYS A 70 -17.07 8.75 -0.17
N VAL A 71 -17.82 7.84 0.47
CA VAL A 71 -17.29 6.52 0.88
C VAL A 71 -16.97 5.65 -0.34
N ALA A 72 -17.80 5.67 -1.39
CA ALA A 72 -17.49 4.97 -2.64
C ALA A 72 -16.21 5.49 -3.30
N TRP A 73 -16.02 6.81 -3.30
CA TRP A 73 -14.81 7.46 -3.82
C TRP A 73 -13.57 7.07 -3.02
N GLU A 74 -13.67 7.13 -1.70
CA GLU A 74 -12.58 6.83 -0.78
C GLU A 74 -12.19 5.35 -0.90
N GLY A 75 -13.15 4.41 -0.84
CA GLY A 75 -12.88 2.98 -0.97
C GLY A 75 -12.30 2.59 -2.34
N LEU A 76 -12.77 3.22 -3.42
CA LEU A 76 -12.13 3.07 -4.73
C LEU A 76 -10.70 3.61 -4.71
N GLY A 77 -10.49 4.77 -4.09
CA GLY A 77 -9.19 5.41 -3.92
C GLY A 77 -8.20 4.58 -3.10
N TYR A 78 -8.65 3.94 -2.02
CA TYR A 78 -7.85 3.01 -1.22
C TYR A 78 -7.44 1.79 -2.04
N ALA A 79 -8.40 1.12 -2.68
CA ALA A 79 -8.14 -0.06 -3.52
C ALA A 79 -7.16 0.27 -4.67
N LEU A 80 -7.34 1.41 -5.34
CA LEU A 80 -6.43 1.88 -6.37
C LEU A 80 -5.05 2.24 -5.81
N THR A 81 -4.97 2.78 -4.60
CA THR A 81 -3.71 3.11 -3.94
C THR A 81 -2.90 1.84 -3.64
N VAL A 82 -3.50 0.84 -3.01
CA VAL A 82 -2.83 -0.44 -2.74
C VAL A 82 -2.48 -1.17 -4.04
N PHE A 83 -3.35 -1.11 -5.04
CA PHE A 83 -3.05 -1.65 -6.37
C PHE A 83 -1.90 -0.89 -7.07
N ALA A 84 -1.83 0.43 -6.91
CA ALA A 84 -0.75 1.23 -7.47
C ALA A 84 0.59 0.90 -6.81
N GLU A 85 0.61 0.56 -5.52
CA GLU A 85 1.81 0.02 -4.87
C GLU A 85 2.26 -1.27 -5.55
N TYR A 86 1.33 -2.22 -5.73
CA TYR A 86 1.58 -3.46 -6.43
C TYR A 86 2.14 -3.20 -7.84
N TYR A 87 1.47 -2.35 -8.62
CA TYR A 87 1.80 -2.06 -10.00
C TYR A 87 3.18 -1.40 -10.16
N GLN A 88 3.47 -0.38 -9.34
CA GLN A 88 4.72 0.38 -9.40
C GLN A 88 5.95 -0.51 -9.14
N ARG A 89 5.79 -1.49 -8.24
CA ARG A 89 6.82 -2.49 -7.92
C ARG A 89 6.81 -3.66 -8.89
N SER A 90 5.69 -3.94 -9.56
CA SER A 90 5.59 -5.05 -10.50
C SER A 90 6.41 -4.83 -11.78
N GLY A 91 6.55 -3.57 -12.22
CA GLY A 91 7.23 -3.24 -13.48
C GLY A 91 6.44 -3.64 -14.72
N GLY A 92 5.11 -3.66 -14.61
CA GLY A 92 4.18 -4.05 -15.68
C GLY A 92 3.83 -5.54 -15.74
N ASP A 93 4.48 -6.40 -14.95
CA ASP A 93 4.16 -7.84 -14.88
C ASP A 93 2.98 -8.07 -13.92
N ILE A 94 1.75 -7.83 -14.37
CA ILE A 94 0.56 -8.06 -13.54
C ILE A 94 0.11 -9.52 -13.74
N PRO A 95 0.14 -10.39 -12.72
CA PRO A 95 -0.26 -11.80 -12.86
C PRO A 95 -1.68 -11.97 -13.39
N MET A 96 -2.58 -11.06 -13.02
CA MET A 96 -3.98 -11.05 -13.45
C MET A 96 -4.16 -10.68 -14.94
N PHE A 97 -3.31 -9.80 -15.47
CA PHE A 97 -3.40 -9.32 -16.87
C PHE A 97 -2.21 -9.80 -17.70
N ARG A 98 -1.65 -10.97 -17.37
CA ARG A 98 -0.43 -11.50 -17.96
C ARG A 98 -0.61 -11.77 -19.46
N ARG A 99 -0.47 -10.75 -20.29
CA ARG A 99 -0.10 -10.93 -21.70
C ARG A 99 1.36 -11.34 -21.71
N LYS A 100 1.63 -12.50 -22.30
CA LYS A 100 2.95 -13.07 -22.55
C LYS A 100 3.71 -12.20 -23.57
N SER A 101 3.97 -10.93 -23.23
CA SER A 101 4.75 -10.02 -24.05
C SER A 101 6.23 -10.24 -23.71
N GLN A 102 6.83 -11.22 -24.39
CA GLN A 102 8.27 -11.37 -24.43
C GLN A 102 8.84 -10.14 -25.16
N GLY A 103 9.61 -9.31 -24.46
CA GLY A 103 10.37 -8.21 -25.06
C GLY A 103 10.05 -6.79 -24.60
N ALA A 104 9.01 -6.57 -23.77
CA ALA A 104 8.77 -5.23 -23.23
C ALA A 104 9.75 -4.94 -22.06
N SER A 105 10.57 -3.90 -22.22
CA SER A 105 11.46 -3.38 -21.17
C SER A 105 10.65 -3.13 -19.89
N ARG A 106 10.92 -3.90 -18.83
CA ARG A 106 10.20 -3.82 -17.55
C ARG A 106 10.53 -2.50 -16.86
N LYS A 107 9.65 -1.51 -17.01
CA LYS A 107 9.82 -0.19 -16.38
C LYS A 107 9.32 -0.21 -14.93
N PHE A 108 10.23 -0.50 -14.00
CA PHE A 108 9.94 -0.35 -12.57
C PHE A 108 9.85 1.13 -12.18
N LEU A 109 8.78 1.52 -11.50
CA LEU A 109 8.56 2.89 -11.02
C LEU A 109 8.98 3.07 -9.54
N MET A 110 9.13 1.95 -8.83
CA MET A 110 9.55 1.83 -7.44
C MET A 110 10.48 0.60 -7.32
N PRO A 111 11.30 0.46 -6.24
CA PRO A 111 12.19 -0.69 -6.10
C PRO A 111 11.42 -2.01 -6.25
N PRO A 112 11.90 -2.94 -7.09
CA PRO A 112 11.28 -4.25 -7.25
C PRO A 112 11.33 -5.01 -5.92
N TRP A 113 10.43 -5.99 -5.78
CA TRP A 113 10.47 -6.91 -4.64
C TRP A 113 11.74 -7.75 -4.67
N TYR A 114 12.23 -8.06 -3.47
CA TYR A 114 13.36 -8.94 -3.25
C TYR A 114 12.89 -10.40 -3.34
N ARG A 115 11.76 -10.72 -2.70
CA ARG A 115 11.24 -12.10 -2.62
C ARG A 115 9.80 -12.25 -3.15
N LYS A 116 9.42 -13.51 -3.40
CA LYS A 116 8.05 -13.88 -3.81
C LYS A 116 7.03 -13.71 -2.68
N ASP A 117 7.46 -13.87 -1.44
CA ASP A 117 6.59 -13.76 -0.26
C ASP A 117 6.08 -12.33 -0.08
N GLU A 118 6.96 -11.33 -0.29
CA GLU A 118 6.62 -9.91 -0.29
C GLU A 118 5.53 -9.61 -1.32
N ARG A 119 5.69 -10.13 -2.55
CA ARG A 119 4.69 -10.00 -3.62
C ARG A 119 3.35 -10.62 -3.22
N ASN A 120 3.36 -11.78 -2.57
CA ASN A 120 2.13 -12.44 -2.16
C ASN A 120 1.42 -11.66 -1.04
N LEU A 121 2.15 -11.03 -0.13
CA LEU A 121 1.60 -10.18 0.93
C LEU A 121 0.93 -8.92 0.39
N ILE A 122 1.57 -8.19 -0.53
CA ILE A 122 0.94 -7.00 -1.14
C ILE A 122 -0.29 -7.39 -1.98
N PHE A 123 -0.25 -8.55 -2.65
CA PHE A 123 -1.41 -9.05 -3.37
C PHE A 123 -2.56 -9.42 -2.43
N ALA A 124 -2.26 -10.10 -1.31
CA ALA A 124 -3.25 -10.40 -0.27
C ALA A 124 -3.84 -9.11 0.33
N ALA A 125 -3.00 -8.11 0.62
CA ALA A 125 -3.45 -6.80 1.10
C ALA A 125 -4.39 -6.12 0.10
N CYS A 126 -4.07 -6.17 -1.20
CA CYS A 126 -4.93 -5.58 -2.24
C CYS A 126 -6.33 -6.23 -2.26
N ILE A 127 -6.42 -7.56 -2.15
CA ILE A 127 -7.70 -8.27 -2.16
C ILE A 127 -8.48 -8.05 -0.87
N LEU A 128 -7.83 -8.22 0.29
CA LEU A 128 -8.46 -8.02 1.60
C LEU A 128 -8.92 -6.57 1.78
N GLY A 129 -8.09 -5.62 1.37
CA GLY A 129 -8.42 -4.20 1.35
C GLY A 129 -9.63 -3.92 0.48
N ALA A 130 -9.64 -4.37 -0.78
CA ALA A 130 -10.78 -4.15 -1.68
C ALA A 130 -12.09 -4.75 -1.14
N LEU A 131 -12.04 -5.94 -0.52
CA LEU A 131 -13.21 -6.55 0.12
C LEU A 131 -13.66 -5.77 1.37
N GLY A 132 -12.71 -5.23 2.15
CA GLY A 132 -12.98 -4.33 3.27
C GLY A 132 -13.71 -3.07 2.80
N GLU A 133 -13.21 -2.41 1.76
CA GLU A 133 -13.84 -1.20 1.20
C GLU A 133 -15.24 -1.44 0.64
N ILE A 134 -15.47 -2.62 0.04
CA ILE A 134 -16.83 -3.02 -0.36
C ILE A 134 -17.73 -3.16 0.87
N ALA A 135 -17.24 -3.73 1.98
CA ALA A 135 -18.00 -3.82 3.22
C ALA A 135 -18.31 -2.42 3.81
N LEU A 136 -17.35 -1.49 3.74
CA LEU A 136 -17.57 -0.09 4.13
C LEU A 136 -18.63 0.59 3.25
N LEU A 137 -18.56 0.42 1.93
CA LEU A 137 -19.60 0.94 1.04
C LEU A 137 -20.98 0.36 1.39
N MET A 138 -21.06 -0.95 1.64
CA MET A 138 -22.30 -1.62 2.04
C MET A 138 -22.83 -1.11 3.38
N CYS A 139 -21.97 -0.71 4.33
CA CYS A 139 -22.42 -0.11 5.59
C CYS A 139 -23.15 1.24 5.38
N THR A 140 -22.74 2.02 4.37
CA THR A 140 -23.43 3.29 4.04
C THR A 140 -24.77 3.08 3.35
N ILE A 141 -24.92 1.97 2.62
CA ILE A 141 -26.16 1.58 1.95
C ILE A 141 -27.14 1.01 3.00
N PHE A 142 -26.69 0.08 3.84
CA PHE A 142 -27.49 -0.44 4.96
C PHE A 142 -27.41 0.50 6.16
N SER A 143 -28.17 1.58 6.10
CA SER A 143 -28.22 2.63 7.13
C SER A 143 -28.69 2.11 8.49
N THR A 144 -28.14 2.68 9.57
CA THR A 144 -28.53 2.43 10.97
C THR A 144 -30.02 2.64 11.22
N ALA A 145 -30.69 3.51 10.45
CA ALA A 145 -32.11 3.82 10.64
C ALA A 145 -33.07 2.67 10.26
N HIS A 146 -32.68 1.78 9.33
CA HIS A 146 -33.56 0.71 8.83
C HIS A 146 -32.99 -0.69 9.08
N TYR A 147 -31.66 -0.84 9.04
CA TYR A 147 -30.98 -2.13 9.09
C TYR A 147 -29.80 -2.12 10.07
N HIS A 148 -30.04 -1.71 11.32
CA HIS A 148 -29.01 -1.54 12.35
C HIS A 148 -28.09 -2.76 12.54
N HIS A 149 -28.64 -3.98 12.65
CA HIS A 149 -27.84 -5.20 12.80
C HIS A 149 -26.93 -5.49 11.60
N VAL A 150 -27.42 -5.22 10.38
CA VAL A 150 -26.63 -5.42 9.15
C VAL A 150 -25.52 -4.38 9.08
N HIS A 151 -25.82 -3.13 9.43
CA HIS A 151 -24.84 -2.05 9.50
C HIS A 151 -23.66 -2.45 10.41
N LEU A 152 -23.95 -2.84 11.65
CA LEU A 152 -22.92 -3.26 12.61
C LEU A 152 -22.11 -4.46 12.12
N ALA A 153 -22.75 -5.45 11.51
CA ALA A 153 -22.06 -6.60 10.94
C ALA A 153 -21.11 -6.19 9.81
N MET A 154 -21.52 -5.28 8.92
CA MET A 154 -20.67 -4.79 7.83
C MET A 154 -19.48 -3.96 8.34
N VAL A 155 -19.68 -3.13 9.36
CA VAL A 155 -18.59 -2.40 10.04
C VAL A 155 -17.59 -3.37 10.64
N ALA A 156 -18.05 -4.43 11.32
CA ALA A 156 -17.16 -5.46 11.87
C ALA A 156 -16.35 -6.18 10.77
N VAL A 157 -16.99 -6.54 9.65
CA VAL A 157 -16.31 -7.16 8.50
C VAL A 157 -15.27 -6.21 7.91
N PHE A 158 -15.61 -4.93 7.73
CA PHE A 158 -14.68 -3.89 7.28
C PHE A 158 -13.45 -3.82 8.17
N VAL A 159 -13.64 -3.66 9.49
CA VAL A 159 -12.53 -3.54 10.45
C VAL A 159 -11.61 -4.75 10.41
N VAL A 160 -12.15 -5.97 10.37
CA VAL A 160 -11.36 -7.21 10.33
C VAL A 160 -10.56 -7.33 9.02
N LEU A 161 -11.21 -7.10 7.87
CA LEU A 161 -10.55 -7.20 6.57
C LEU A 161 -9.46 -6.11 6.41
N MET A 162 -9.75 -4.90 6.84
CA MET A 162 -8.79 -3.80 6.82
C MET A 162 -7.62 -4.02 7.77
N PHE A 163 -7.88 -4.58 8.96
CA PHE A 163 -6.82 -4.99 9.88
C PHE A 163 -5.84 -5.95 9.20
N PHE A 164 -6.34 -7.04 8.61
CA PHE A 164 -5.46 -8.00 7.92
C PHE A 164 -4.76 -7.39 6.70
N SER A 165 -5.45 -6.53 5.94
CA SER A 165 -4.84 -5.78 4.83
C SER A 165 -3.63 -4.96 5.30
N VAL A 166 -3.80 -4.15 6.35
CA VAL A 166 -2.74 -3.28 6.87
C VAL A 166 -1.63 -4.08 7.56
N VAL A 167 -1.94 -5.21 8.20
CA VAL A 167 -0.92 -6.16 8.70
C VAL A 167 -0.07 -6.70 7.55
N CYS A 168 -0.69 -7.12 6.45
CA CYS A 168 0.03 -7.59 5.26
C CYS A 168 0.92 -6.50 4.66
N LEU A 169 0.41 -5.26 4.52
CA LEU A 169 1.21 -4.11 4.08
C LEU A 169 2.39 -3.83 5.00
N SER A 170 2.16 -3.80 6.31
CA SER A 170 3.22 -3.52 7.29
C SER A 170 4.30 -4.60 7.26
N THR A 171 3.88 -5.87 7.18
CA THR A 171 4.78 -7.03 7.12
C THR A 171 5.61 -7.03 5.84
N GLU A 172 5.02 -6.69 4.69
CA GLU A 172 5.74 -6.55 3.43
C GLU A 172 6.87 -5.51 3.54
N TYR A 173 6.60 -4.35 4.14
CA TYR A 173 7.60 -3.31 4.39
C TYR A 173 8.70 -3.74 5.35
N PHE A 174 8.38 -4.48 6.42
CA PHE A 174 9.40 -5.03 7.32
C PHE A 174 10.28 -6.07 6.64
N LEU A 175 9.70 -6.97 5.84
CA LEU A 175 10.46 -7.96 5.07
C LEU A 175 11.37 -7.28 4.07
N MET A 176 10.87 -6.32 3.29
CA MET A 176 11.69 -5.53 2.37
C MET A 176 12.80 -4.77 3.09
N GLY A 177 12.51 -4.24 4.28
CA GLY A 177 13.52 -3.60 5.12
C GLY A 177 14.61 -4.57 5.55
N ARG A 178 14.26 -5.78 5.98
CA ARG A 178 15.25 -6.80 6.35
C ARG A 178 16.12 -7.21 5.16
N HIS A 179 15.52 -7.51 4.02
CA HIS A 179 16.28 -7.92 2.84
C HIS A 179 17.18 -6.81 2.30
N TYR A 180 16.73 -5.55 2.37
CA TYR A 180 17.57 -4.40 2.04
C TYR A 180 18.71 -4.18 3.05
N ALA A 181 18.49 -4.47 4.34
CA ALA A 181 19.52 -4.34 5.37
C ALA A 181 20.72 -5.27 5.13
N LEU A 182 20.46 -6.50 4.63
CA LEU A 182 21.48 -7.49 4.26
C LEU A 182 22.30 -7.05 3.04
N LEU A 183 21.65 -6.41 2.07
CA LEU A 183 22.27 -5.89 0.84
C LEU A 183 23.05 -4.58 1.05
N HIS A 184 22.89 -3.90 2.18
CA HIS A 184 23.44 -2.58 2.38
C HIS A 184 24.97 -2.66 2.58
N PRO A 185 25.81 -1.80 1.96
CA PRO A 185 27.27 -1.90 2.07
C PRO A 185 27.82 -1.49 3.44
N LEU A 186 26.98 -0.89 4.30
CA LEU A 186 27.31 -0.65 5.71
C LEU A 186 26.95 -1.85 6.59
N ALA A 187 26.41 -2.92 6.02
CA ALA A 187 26.32 -4.19 6.71
C ALA A 187 27.74 -4.72 6.93
N ASP A 188 27.98 -5.25 8.11
CA ASP A 188 29.27 -5.83 8.48
C ASP A 188 29.48 -7.14 7.70
N HIS A 189 30.08 -7.04 6.50
CA HIS A 189 30.39 -8.17 5.63
C HIS A 189 31.53 -9.06 6.20
N THR A 190 32.07 -8.72 7.36
CA THR A 190 33.12 -9.48 8.06
C THR A 190 32.57 -10.69 8.81
N ARG A 191 31.24 -10.83 8.90
CA ARG A 191 30.58 -12.03 9.42
C ARG A 191 30.27 -12.96 8.24
N ASP A 192 30.60 -14.24 8.38
CA ASP A 192 30.21 -15.30 7.44
C ASP A 192 28.67 -15.33 7.32
N LEU A 193 28.13 -14.53 6.40
CA LEU A 193 26.71 -14.58 6.04
C LEU A 193 26.51 -15.91 5.30
N PRO A 194 25.48 -16.70 5.66
CA PRO A 194 25.17 -17.91 4.91
C PRO A 194 24.97 -17.57 3.43
N GLU A 195 25.46 -18.44 2.53
CA GLU A 195 25.40 -18.25 1.06
C GLU A 195 23.98 -17.94 0.56
N LYS A 196 22.96 -18.34 1.34
CA LYS A 196 21.56 -18.07 1.04
C LYS A 196 20.88 -17.26 2.15
N PRO A 197 20.22 -16.13 1.81
CA PRO A 197 19.48 -15.32 2.79
C PRO A 197 18.29 -16.04 3.45
N GLU A 198 17.96 -17.26 3.02
CA GLU A 198 16.87 -18.10 3.55
C GLU A 198 17.22 -18.84 4.84
N ASP A 199 18.51 -19.00 5.12
CA ASP A 199 18.97 -19.71 6.32
C ASP A 199 19.00 -18.82 7.57
N ILE A 200 18.73 -17.51 7.41
CA ILE A 200 18.72 -16.55 8.50
C ILE A 200 17.34 -16.60 9.20
N PRO A 201 17.27 -16.94 10.49
CA PRO A 201 16.01 -16.99 11.22
C PRO A 201 15.35 -15.61 11.29
N TRP A 202 14.02 -15.56 11.24
CA TRP A 202 13.23 -14.34 11.05
C TRP A 202 13.45 -13.24 12.09
N TYR A 203 13.86 -13.60 13.32
CA TYR A 203 14.09 -12.68 14.44
C TYR A 203 15.52 -12.13 14.48
N LYS A 204 16.46 -12.68 13.70
CA LYS A 204 17.85 -12.25 13.66
C LYS A 204 18.03 -11.20 12.57
N TRP A 205 18.09 -9.94 12.98
CA TRP A 205 18.35 -8.82 12.08
C TRP A 205 19.87 -8.65 11.91
N GLU A 206 20.35 -8.84 10.67
CA GLU A 206 21.75 -8.62 10.30
C GLU A 206 21.83 -7.44 9.31
N GLY A 207 22.79 -6.54 9.49
CA GLY A 207 23.00 -5.37 8.65
C GLY A 207 22.36 -4.06 9.16
N TYR A 208 22.09 -3.12 8.25
CA TYR A 208 21.63 -1.76 8.60
C TYR A 208 20.09 -1.68 8.77
N VAL A 209 19.64 -1.66 10.03
CA VAL A 209 18.22 -1.74 10.41
C VAL A 209 17.40 -0.50 10.03
N TRP A 210 18.00 0.70 10.09
CA TRP A 210 17.30 1.99 9.89
C TRP A 210 17.15 2.37 8.41
N ASN A 211 16.51 1.50 7.64
CA ASN A 211 16.22 1.77 6.24
C ASN A 211 14.82 2.36 6.03
N LYS A 212 14.60 2.94 4.84
CA LYS A 212 13.32 3.59 4.49
C LYS A 212 12.11 2.65 4.59
N PHE A 213 12.29 1.35 4.29
CA PHE A 213 11.21 0.38 4.34
C PHE A 213 10.84 0.04 5.78
N PHE A 214 11.83 -0.10 6.66
CA PHE A 214 11.65 -0.31 8.09
C PHE A 214 10.94 0.88 8.75
N ILE A 215 11.38 2.11 8.46
CA ILE A 215 10.75 3.32 9.00
C ILE A 215 9.28 3.40 8.58
N SER A 216 8.99 3.09 7.32
CA SER A 216 7.61 3.07 6.82
C SER A 216 6.77 1.92 7.40
N GLY A 217 7.34 0.72 7.50
CA GLY A 217 6.70 -0.42 8.17
C GLY A 217 6.36 -0.12 9.63
N LEU A 218 7.28 0.55 10.33
CA LEU A 218 7.09 1.03 11.71
C LEU A 218 5.98 2.08 11.78
N ALA A 219 5.94 3.05 10.87
CA ALA A 219 4.88 4.05 10.82
C ALA A 219 3.50 3.41 10.62
N LYS A 220 3.36 2.42 9.72
CA LYS A 220 2.12 1.66 9.53
C LYS A 220 1.76 0.80 10.74
N ALA A 221 2.74 0.18 11.38
CA ALA A 221 2.52 -0.62 12.58
C ALA A 221 2.03 0.25 13.76
N ILE A 222 2.64 1.42 13.97
CA ILE A 222 2.19 2.40 14.96
C ILE A 222 0.76 2.84 14.64
N TRP A 223 0.50 3.20 13.38
CA TRP A 223 -0.83 3.56 12.92
C TRP A 223 -1.86 2.46 13.23
N LEU A 224 -1.53 1.20 12.95
CA LEU A 224 -2.37 0.04 13.19
C LEU A 224 -2.64 -0.19 14.68
N VAL A 225 -1.62 -0.06 15.53
CA VAL A 225 -1.79 -0.22 16.99
C VAL A 225 -2.81 0.79 17.53
N PHE A 226 -2.68 2.06 17.16
CA PHE A 226 -3.65 3.09 17.55
C PHE A 226 -5.05 2.80 16.98
N ALA A 227 -5.14 2.38 15.72
CA ALA A 227 -6.41 2.01 15.10
C ALA A 227 -7.11 0.85 15.85
N VAL A 228 -6.37 -0.19 16.25
CA VAL A 228 -6.90 -1.32 17.02
C VAL A 228 -7.38 -0.88 18.40
N VAL A 229 -6.59 -0.08 19.11
CA VAL A 229 -6.96 0.43 20.43
C VAL A 229 -8.26 1.23 20.34
N TRP A 230 -8.36 2.15 19.38
CA TRP A 230 -9.57 2.97 19.21
C TRP A 230 -10.77 2.17 18.70
N ALA A 231 -10.58 1.14 17.87
CA ALA A 231 -11.65 0.23 17.46
C ALA A 231 -12.21 -0.58 18.63
N ILE A 232 -11.34 -1.04 19.54
CA ILE A 232 -11.77 -1.70 20.78
C ILE A 232 -12.52 -0.71 21.67
N CYS A 233 -12.02 0.51 21.84
CA CYS A 233 -12.72 1.55 22.61
C CYS A 233 -14.10 1.87 22.02
N PHE A 234 -14.20 1.98 20.70
CA PHE A 234 -15.47 2.20 19.99
C PHE A 234 -16.49 1.10 20.28
N GLY A 235 -16.08 -0.18 20.22
CA GLY A 235 -16.99 -1.32 20.40
C GLY A 235 -17.25 -1.75 21.84
N ALA A 236 -16.36 -1.43 22.80
CA ALA A 236 -16.45 -1.91 24.18
C ALA A 236 -17.01 -0.89 25.17
N ILE A 237 -16.99 0.41 24.84
CA ILE A 237 -17.50 1.46 25.72
C ILE A 237 -19.03 1.54 25.60
N SER A 238 -19.72 1.48 26.74
CA SER A 238 -21.18 1.53 26.82
C SER A 238 -21.76 2.95 26.83
N ASP A 239 -20.93 3.97 26.96
CA ASP A 239 -21.34 5.37 26.85
C ASP A 239 -21.32 5.81 25.39
N ASP A 240 -22.50 6.04 24.83
CA ASP A 240 -22.72 6.39 23.42
C ASP A 240 -21.94 7.63 22.99
N SER A 241 -21.82 8.62 23.89
CA SER A 241 -21.13 9.87 23.61
C SER A 241 -19.62 9.68 23.44
N THR A 242 -19.03 8.84 24.31
CA THR A 242 -17.61 8.52 24.27
C THR A 242 -17.29 7.56 23.12
N SER A 243 -18.15 6.57 22.88
CA SER A 243 -18.03 5.64 21.75
C SER A 243 -18.09 6.39 20.40
N ALA A 244 -19.03 7.34 20.23
CA ALA A 244 -19.09 8.19 19.04
C ALA A 244 -17.80 9.00 18.79
N CYS A 245 -17.16 9.50 19.87
CA CYS A 245 -15.87 10.17 19.74
C CYS A 245 -14.79 9.26 19.13
N PHE A 246 -14.75 7.99 19.53
CA PHE A 246 -13.82 7.01 18.95
C PHE A 246 -14.14 6.67 17.49
N GLU A 247 -15.41 6.65 17.09
CA GLU A 247 -15.80 6.50 15.68
C GLU A 247 -15.23 7.65 14.83
N TRP A 248 -15.43 8.89 15.27
CA TRP A 248 -14.87 10.08 14.60
C TRP A 248 -13.34 10.04 14.56
N LEU A 249 -12.71 9.70 15.69
CA LEU A 249 -11.27 9.60 15.78
C LEU A 249 -10.73 8.57 14.79
N LEU A 250 -11.34 7.38 14.69
CA LEU A 250 -10.98 6.34 13.72
C LEU A 250 -11.17 6.82 12.27
N ALA A 251 -12.29 7.47 11.97
CA ALA A 251 -12.59 7.95 10.63
C ALA A 251 -11.54 8.98 10.15
N PHE A 252 -11.13 9.90 11.03
CA PHE A 252 -10.01 10.81 10.71
C PHE A 252 -8.67 10.07 10.70
N TRP A 253 -8.43 9.14 11.62
CA TRP A 253 -7.19 8.37 11.66
C TRP A 253 -6.93 7.62 10.36
N PHE A 254 -7.99 7.10 9.74
CA PHE A 254 -7.92 6.40 8.46
C PHE A 254 -7.27 7.22 7.35
N GLY A 255 -7.52 8.53 7.29
CA GLY A 255 -6.85 9.40 6.33
C GLY A 255 -5.33 9.51 6.52
N LEU A 256 -4.81 9.33 7.75
CA LEU A 256 -3.35 9.32 7.96
C LEU A 256 -2.66 8.14 7.28
N LEU A 257 -3.37 7.00 7.09
CA LEU A 257 -2.82 5.87 6.36
C LEU A 257 -2.51 6.25 4.90
N PHE A 258 -3.40 7.01 4.25
CA PHE A 258 -3.16 7.52 2.90
C PHE A 258 -1.94 8.44 2.83
N ILE A 259 -1.74 9.27 3.87
CA ILE A 259 -0.57 10.15 3.94
C ILE A 259 0.72 9.33 4.06
N ILE A 260 0.73 8.29 4.91
CA ILE A 260 1.87 7.36 5.04
C ILE A 260 2.19 6.72 3.69
N ILE A 261 1.18 6.19 2.99
CA ILE A 261 1.37 5.56 1.68
C ILE A 261 1.83 6.58 0.62
N SER A 262 1.34 7.82 0.66
CA SER A 262 1.82 8.89 -0.24
C SER A 262 3.30 9.18 -0.05
N VAL A 263 3.76 9.28 1.21
CA VAL A 263 5.17 9.46 1.54
C VAL A 263 6.00 8.29 1.00
N ASP A 264 5.47 7.06 1.08
CA ASP A 264 6.13 5.90 0.52
C ASP A 264 6.27 5.94 -0.99
N PHE A 265 5.23 6.38 -1.71
CA PHE A 265 5.29 6.52 -3.17
C PHE A 265 6.31 7.59 -3.56
N TYR A 266 6.35 8.70 -2.83
CA TYR A 266 7.34 9.75 -3.05
C TYR A 266 8.78 9.22 -2.82
N MET A 267 9.04 8.58 -1.69
CA MET A 267 10.36 8.04 -1.33
C MET A 267 10.76 6.84 -2.21
N GLY A 268 9.80 6.00 -2.55
CA GLY A 268 9.97 4.84 -3.42
C GLY A 268 10.34 5.24 -4.84
N SER A 269 9.63 6.21 -5.40
CA SER A 269 9.92 6.71 -6.74
C SER A 269 11.24 7.45 -6.82
N ARG A 270 11.58 8.25 -5.79
CA ARG A 270 12.79 9.06 -5.78
C ARG A 270 14.06 8.23 -5.63
N TYR A 271 14.01 7.21 -4.77
CA TYR A 271 15.14 6.34 -4.43
C TYR A 271 14.91 4.94 -4.98
N LYS A 272 14.65 4.85 -6.30
CA LYS A 272 14.45 3.58 -7.00
C LYS A 272 15.69 2.68 -6.89
N ASP A 273 16.85 3.25 -7.17
CA ASP A 273 18.15 2.62 -6.96
C ASP A 273 18.82 3.30 -5.77
N SER A 274 19.29 2.51 -4.81
CA SER A 274 20.04 3.07 -3.68
C SER A 274 21.37 3.63 -4.19
N ARG A 275 21.85 4.72 -3.58
CA ARG A 275 23.18 5.31 -3.86
C ARG A 275 24.32 4.28 -3.77
N TYR A 276 24.05 3.21 -3.02
CA TYR A 276 24.97 2.16 -2.69
C TYR A 276 24.87 0.91 -3.58
N PHE A 277 23.89 0.83 -4.49
CA PHE A 277 23.69 -0.34 -5.34
C PHE A 277 24.89 -0.65 -6.26
N ASN A 278 25.66 0.37 -6.66
CA ASN A 278 26.87 0.19 -7.47
C ASN A 278 28.02 -0.53 -6.73
N ARG A 279 27.88 -0.77 -5.42
CA ARG A 279 28.88 -1.44 -4.58
C ARG A 279 28.48 -2.85 -4.17
N ILE A 280 27.31 -3.32 -4.63
CA ILE A 280 26.82 -4.66 -4.32
C ILE A 280 27.43 -5.64 -5.31
N GLU A 281 28.13 -6.65 -4.81
CA GLU A 281 28.86 -7.62 -5.64
C GLU A 281 27.93 -8.61 -6.37
N SER A 282 26.81 -9.01 -5.74
CA SER A 282 25.80 -9.86 -6.40
C SER A 282 24.39 -9.67 -5.85
N PHE A 283 23.39 -9.86 -6.71
CA PHE A 283 21.96 -9.92 -6.35
C PHE A 283 21.41 -11.36 -6.41
N ALA A 284 22.29 -12.36 -6.38
CA ALA A 284 21.91 -13.76 -6.54
C ALA A 284 20.95 -14.20 -5.43
N GLY A 285 19.84 -14.85 -5.81
CA GLY A 285 18.80 -15.30 -4.88
C GLY A 285 17.64 -14.31 -4.68
N TYR A 286 17.70 -13.14 -5.32
CA TYR A 286 16.58 -12.21 -5.40
C TYR A 286 15.82 -12.37 -6.72
N TYR A 287 14.64 -13.00 -6.64
CA TYR A 287 13.85 -13.48 -7.78
C TYR A 287 13.70 -12.49 -8.95
N LYS A 288 13.49 -11.20 -8.69
CA LYS A 288 13.33 -10.21 -9.77
C LYS A 288 14.66 -9.77 -10.40
N TYR A 289 15.73 -9.73 -9.62
CA TYR A 289 17.06 -9.43 -10.11
C TYR A 289 17.61 -10.62 -10.91
N ASP A 290 17.41 -11.84 -10.42
CA ASP A 290 17.73 -13.08 -11.15
C ASP A 290 17.00 -13.14 -12.51
N GLN A 291 15.72 -12.73 -12.55
CA GLN A 291 14.98 -12.64 -13.81
C GLN A 291 15.51 -11.56 -14.76
N MET A 292 16.03 -10.45 -14.24
CA MET A 292 16.64 -9.41 -15.07
C MET A 292 17.98 -9.87 -15.62
N LEU A 293 18.82 -10.50 -14.80
CA LEU A 293 20.10 -11.08 -15.20
C LEU A 293 19.90 -12.15 -16.28
N GLY A 294 19.00 -13.12 -16.04
CA GLY A 294 18.71 -14.17 -17.03
C GLY A 294 18.08 -13.62 -18.32
N ALA A 295 17.31 -12.53 -18.26
CA ALA A 295 16.80 -11.87 -19.47
C ALA A 295 17.90 -11.15 -20.27
N VAL A 296 18.89 -10.56 -19.57
CA VAL A 296 20.07 -9.95 -20.21
C VAL A 296 20.92 -11.01 -20.86
N ASP A 297 21.21 -12.13 -20.18
CA ASP A 297 22.00 -13.23 -20.73
C ASP A 297 21.35 -13.81 -22.01
N VAL A 298 20.04 -14.03 -21.99
CA VAL A 298 19.28 -14.47 -23.17
C VAL A 298 19.35 -13.44 -24.30
N SER A 299 19.26 -12.14 -23.99
CA SER A 299 19.34 -11.10 -25.01
C SER A 299 20.74 -11.02 -25.66
N ILE A 300 21.80 -11.16 -24.87
CA ILE A 300 23.19 -11.17 -25.36
C ILE A 300 23.42 -12.40 -26.24
N GLN A 301 22.91 -13.56 -25.83
CA GLN A 301 23.02 -14.79 -26.59
C GLN A 301 22.28 -14.69 -27.94
N MET A 302 21.09 -14.09 -27.99
CA MET A 302 20.37 -13.85 -29.25
C MET A 302 21.13 -12.89 -30.18
N THR A 303 21.67 -11.78 -29.67
CA THR A 303 22.46 -10.85 -30.49
C THR A 303 23.78 -11.47 -30.96
N GLY A 304 24.40 -12.34 -30.15
CA GLY A 304 25.64 -13.03 -30.51
C GLY A 304 25.43 -14.13 -31.57
N ASP A 305 24.29 -14.83 -31.54
CA ASP A 305 23.92 -15.80 -32.57
C ASP A 305 23.55 -15.12 -33.90
N ASP A 306 22.92 -13.94 -33.86
CA ASP A 306 22.62 -13.15 -35.06
C ASP A 306 23.91 -12.69 -35.77
N ASP A 307 24.93 -12.22 -35.02
CA ASP A 307 26.24 -11.85 -35.58
C ASP A 307 26.97 -13.07 -36.18
N GLN A 308 26.94 -14.23 -35.51
CA GLN A 308 27.51 -15.47 -36.07
C GLN A 308 26.75 -15.99 -37.30
N SER A 309 25.44 -15.75 -37.38
CA SER A 309 24.63 -16.10 -38.55
C SER A 309 24.94 -15.18 -39.75
N PHE A 310 25.20 -13.90 -39.49
CA PHE A 310 25.59 -12.92 -40.50
C PHE A 310 26.99 -13.24 -41.05
N ASP A 311 27.95 -13.58 -40.19
CA ASP A 311 29.30 -14.00 -40.61
C ASP A 311 29.28 -15.31 -41.43
N LYS A 312 28.41 -16.28 -41.09
CA LYS A 312 28.20 -17.50 -41.87
C LYS A 312 27.52 -17.24 -43.22
N ALA A 313 26.61 -16.27 -43.30
CA ALA A 313 25.99 -15.86 -44.57
C ALA A 313 26.98 -15.11 -45.48
N VAL A 314 27.87 -14.29 -44.92
CA VAL A 314 28.93 -13.60 -45.66
C VAL A 314 30.02 -14.57 -46.14
N THR A 315 30.42 -15.55 -45.32
CA THR A 315 31.41 -16.57 -45.74
C THR A 315 30.85 -17.57 -46.77
N ASN A 316 29.56 -17.90 -46.72
CA ASN A 316 28.93 -18.75 -47.75
C ASN A 316 28.66 -18.03 -49.08
N SER A 317 28.56 -16.70 -49.09
CA SER A 317 28.47 -15.90 -50.34
C SER A 317 29.84 -15.56 -50.93
N ALA A 318 30.90 -15.55 -50.13
CA ALA A 318 32.28 -15.38 -50.59
C ALA A 318 32.93 -16.67 -51.14
N SER A 319 32.29 -17.83 -50.97
CA SER A 319 32.78 -19.14 -51.44
C SER A 319 32.06 -19.66 -52.71
N SER A 320 31.16 -18.85 -53.30
CA SER A 320 30.42 -19.18 -54.53
C SER A 320 30.76 -18.25 -55.71
N VAL A 321 32.00 -17.75 -55.81
CA VAL A 321 32.51 -17.02 -56.98
C VAL A 321 33.69 -17.75 -57.59
#